data_AF-A0A813EF52-F1
#
_entry.id   AF-A0A813EF52-F1
#
_cell.length_a   1.000
_cell.length_b   1.000
_cell.length_c   1.000
_cell.angle_alpha   90.00
_cell.angle_beta   90.00
_cell.angle_gamma   90.00
#
_symmetry.space_group_name_H-M   'P 1'
#
loop_
_entity.id
_entity.type
_entity.pdbx_description
1 polymer ?
#
loop_
_entity_poly.entity_id
_entity_poly.type
_entity_poly.pdbx_seq_one_letter_code
_entity_poly.pdbx_strand_id
1 'polypeptide(L)'
;MEILENTPDIVIQTIYFLLYDLYDIFQIFTDMEDCGHSGASRSRTYIIVVLRSAIWQIYDPIQLHNEISSYIKTSYRTTPSDYLTASELEIRLEAAEVARVRGVEFRSNALDLTYLLNDRELHLGCS
;
A
#
# COMPACT_ATOMS: atom_id res chain seq x y z
N MET A 1 -10.64 25.44 -2.47
CA MET A 1 -10.49 24.20 -1.69
C MET A 1 -9.12 23.70 -2.05
N GLU A 2 -8.26 23.52 -1.07
CA GLU A 2 -6.91 22.98 -1.31
C GLU A 2 -6.79 21.63 -0.61
N ILE A 3 -5.96 20.75 -1.18
CA ILE A 3 -5.66 19.42 -0.65
C ILE A 3 -4.15 19.30 -0.51
N LEU A 4 -3.68 18.96 0.69
CA LEU A 4 -2.28 18.71 0.98
C LEU A 4 -2.09 17.21 1.22
N GLU A 5 -1.15 16.57 0.52
CA GLU A 5 -0.69 15.20 0.81
C GLU A 5 0.57 15.26 1.67
N ASN A 6 0.63 14.47 2.74
CA ASN A 6 1.86 14.25 3.49
C ASN A 6 1.91 12.83 4.08
N THR A 7 3.01 12.52 4.76
CA THR A 7 3.12 11.37 5.64
C THR A 7 2.33 11.60 6.95
N PRO A 8 1.86 10.52 7.63
CA PRO A 8 0.99 10.65 8.80
C PRO A 8 1.61 11.36 10.02
N ASP A 9 2.92 11.55 10.04
CA ASP A 9 3.70 12.24 11.07
C ASP A 9 3.65 13.78 10.98
N ILE A 10 2.94 14.34 10.01
CA ILE A 10 2.74 15.79 9.92
C ILE A 10 2.10 16.35 11.20
N VAL A 11 2.68 17.45 11.71
CA VAL A 11 2.17 18.16 12.90
C VAL A 11 0.95 19.00 12.51
N ILE A 12 -0.21 18.36 12.44
CA ILE A 12 -1.48 18.98 12.00
C ILE A 12 -1.89 20.17 12.87
N GLN A 13 -1.49 20.20 14.14
CA GLN A 13 -1.81 21.27 15.09
C GLN A 13 -1.31 22.63 14.61
N THR A 14 -0.17 22.68 13.91
CA THR A 14 0.35 23.92 13.32
C THR A 14 -0.57 24.45 12.24
N ILE A 15 -1.14 23.57 11.41
CA ILE A 15 -2.06 23.95 10.34
C ILE A 15 -3.38 24.44 10.94
N TYR A 16 -3.91 23.74 11.95
CA TYR A 16 -5.07 24.22 12.72
C TYR A 16 -4.81 25.60 13.32
N PHE A 17 -3.70 25.78 14.03
CA PHE A 17 -3.37 27.06 14.66
C PHE A 17 -3.34 28.23 13.65
N LEU A 18 -2.85 28.00 12.43
CA LEU A 18 -2.72 29.04 11.41
C LEU A 18 -4.02 29.32 10.65
N LEU A 19 -4.86 28.30 10.42
CA LEU A 19 -5.93 28.38 9.43
C LEU A 19 -7.34 28.20 10.01
N TYR A 20 -7.47 27.76 11.26
CA TYR A 20 -8.76 27.37 11.85
C TYR A 20 -9.82 28.47 11.86
N ASP A 21 -9.43 29.75 11.92
CA ASP A 21 -10.41 30.84 11.96
C ASP A 21 -11.14 31.05 10.63
N LEU A 22 -10.48 30.71 9.51
CA LEU A 22 -10.98 30.98 8.17
C LEU A 22 -11.42 29.71 7.43
N TYR A 23 -10.84 28.56 7.78
CA TYR A 23 -11.00 27.31 7.06
C TYR A 23 -11.59 26.22 7.93
N ASP A 24 -12.43 25.39 7.32
CA ASP A 24 -12.70 24.05 7.82
C ASP A 24 -11.58 23.12 7.34
N ILE A 25 -11.09 22.28 8.26
CA ILE A 25 -9.91 21.46 8.06
C ILE A 25 -10.30 20.01 8.33
N PHE A 26 -10.09 19.14 7.35
CA PHE A 26 -10.37 17.71 7.45
C PHE A 26 -9.08 16.94 7.23
N GLN A 27 -8.75 16.04 8.16
CA GLN A 27 -7.61 15.15 8.02
C GLN A 27 -8.11 13.74 7.73
N ILE A 28 -7.71 13.21 6.59
CA ILE A 28 -8.01 11.85 6.16
C ILE A 28 -6.71 11.06 6.25
N PHE A 29 -6.77 9.88 6.86
CA PHE A 29 -5.68 8.91 6.83
C PHE A 29 -6.03 7.84 5.81
N THR A 30 -5.06 7.50 4.96
CA THR A 30 -5.26 6.57 3.86
C THR A 30 -4.04 5.66 3.79
N ASP A 31 -4.29 4.36 3.62
CA ASP A 31 -3.28 3.37 3.23
C ASP A 31 -3.55 2.85 1.81
N MET A 32 -2.58 2.18 1.21
CA MET A 32 -2.74 1.54 -0.11
C MET A 32 -3.84 0.49 -0.09
N GLU A 33 -4.07 -0.17 1.05
CA GLU A 33 -5.19 -1.09 1.22
C GLU A 33 -6.55 -0.40 0.99
N ASP A 34 -6.71 0.87 1.36
CA ASP A 34 -7.93 1.66 1.10
C ASP A 34 -8.20 1.87 -0.39
N CYS A 35 -7.19 1.68 -1.23
CA CYS A 35 -7.27 1.73 -2.68
C CYS A 35 -7.28 0.34 -3.34
N GLY A 36 -7.46 -0.73 -2.56
CA GLY A 36 -7.49 -2.11 -3.06
C GLY A 36 -6.09 -2.72 -3.27
N HIS A 37 -5.04 -2.02 -2.85
CA HIS A 37 -3.65 -2.41 -3.03
C HIS A 37 -3.08 -3.12 -1.79
N SER A 38 -3.62 -4.28 -1.43
CA SER A 38 -3.27 -4.99 -0.18
C SER A 38 -1.85 -5.59 -0.13
N GLY A 39 -1.13 -5.61 -1.26
CA GLY A 39 0.25 -6.12 -1.35
C GLY A 39 1.34 -5.09 -1.06
N ALA A 40 0.98 -3.83 -0.82
CA ALA A 40 1.92 -2.75 -0.52
C ALA A 40 1.42 -1.95 0.69
N SER A 41 2.34 -1.33 1.44
CA SER A 41 2.01 -0.37 2.49
C SER A 41 2.64 0.97 2.17
N ARG A 42 1.80 2.01 2.17
CA ARG A 42 2.22 3.41 1.99
C ARG A 42 1.20 4.31 2.64
N SER A 43 1.26 4.41 3.97
CA SER A 43 0.37 5.29 4.70
C SER A 43 0.61 6.75 4.35
N ARG A 44 -0.47 7.48 4.09
CA ARG A 44 -0.50 8.91 3.78
C ARG A 44 -1.61 9.58 4.58
N THR A 45 -1.49 10.89 4.70
CA THR A 45 -2.58 11.73 5.20
C THR A 45 -2.87 12.84 4.20
N TYR A 46 -4.15 13.02 3.92
CA TYR A 46 -4.66 14.10 3.08
C TYR A 46 -5.35 15.12 3.97
N ILE A 47 -4.92 16.38 3.87
CA ILE A 47 -5.50 17.49 4.62
C ILE A 47 -6.28 18.35 3.63
N ILE A 48 -7.59 18.38 3.80
CA ILE A 48 -8.49 19.18 2.98
C ILE A 48 -8.78 20.46 3.75
N VAL A 49 -8.50 21.60 3.12
CA VAL A 49 -8.81 22.94 3.67
C VAL A 49 -9.85 23.64 2.80
N VAL A 50 -10.95 24.03 3.44
CA VAL A 50 -12.14 24.60 2.80
C VAL A 50 -12.43 25.97 3.38
N LEU A 51 -12.47 27.00 2.53
CA LEU A 51 -12.75 28.37 2.98
C LEU A 51 -14.24 28.53 3.31
N ARG A 52 -14.56 28.79 4.59
CA ARG A 52 -15.96 28.85 5.09
C ARG A 52 -16.84 29.86 4.39
N SER A 53 -16.26 30.98 3.95
CA SER A 53 -17.02 32.07 3.31
C SER A 53 -17.39 31.79 1.86
N ALA A 54 -16.72 30.83 1.21
CA ALA A 54 -16.86 30.59 -0.22
C ALA A 54 -17.47 29.23 -0.57
N ILE A 55 -17.35 28.23 0.31
CA ILE A 55 -17.67 26.85 -0.01
C ILE A 55 -18.62 26.29 1.06
N TRP A 56 -19.71 25.71 0.60
CA TRP A 56 -20.65 24.98 1.44
C TRP A 56 -20.36 23.48 1.33
N GLN A 57 -20.08 22.86 2.47
CA GLN A 57 -19.87 21.43 2.56
C GLN A 57 -21.20 20.69 2.45
N ILE A 58 -21.31 19.78 1.47
CA ILE A 58 -22.53 18.96 1.26
C ILE A 58 -22.42 17.61 1.99
N TYR A 59 -21.20 17.07 2.07
CA TYR A 59 -20.90 15.77 2.68
C TYR A 59 -19.69 15.85 3.59
N ASP A 60 -19.62 14.98 4.60
CA ASP A 60 -18.42 14.81 5.42
C ASP A 60 -17.32 14.07 4.64
N PRO A 61 -16.14 14.69 4.40
CA PRO A 61 -15.09 14.07 3.60
C PRO A 61 -14.55 12.77 4.22
N ILE A 62 -14.55 12.66 5.56
CA ILE A 62 -14.04 11.48 6.27
C ILE A 62 -15.02 10.33 6.09
N GLN A 63 -16.32 10.57 6.27
CA GLN A 63 -17.35 9.56 6.01
C GLN A 63 -17.35 9.12 4.55
N LEU A 64 -17.29 10.06 3.61
CA LEU A 64 -17.25 9.77 2.18
C LEU A 64 -16.03 8.92 1.81
N HIS A 65 -14.84 9.25 2.35
CA HIS A 65 -13.64 8.44 2.16
C HIS A 65 -13.83 7.02 2.69
N ASN A 66 -14.38 6.86 3.89
CA ASN A 66 -14.59 5.55 4.50
C ASN A 66 -15.59 4.69 3.72
N GLU A 67 -16.65 5.29 3.20
CA GLU A 67 -17.62 4.59 2.34
C GLU A 67 -16.99 4.11 1.03
N ILE A 68 -16.27 5.00 0.34
CA ILE A 68 -15.56 4.67 -0.91
C ILE A 68 -14.49 3.61 -0.66
N SER A 69 -13.65 3.79 0.36
CA SER A 69 -12.60 2.84 0.73
C SER A 69 -13.19 1.46 1.04
N SER A 70 -14.28 1.40 1.80
CA SER A 70 -14.96 0.13 2.10
C SER A 70 -15.44 -0.57 0.83
N TYR A 71 -16.04 0.17 -0.11
CA TYR A 71 -16.44 -0.38 -1.40
C TYR A 71 -15.25 -0.87 -2.22
N ILE A 72 -14.17 -0.09 -2.31
CA ILE A 72 -12.96 -0.45 -3.06
C ILE A 72 -12.33 -1.72 -2.48
N LYS A 73 -12.14 -1.79 -1.16
CA LYS A 73 -11.57 -2.97 -0.48
C LYS A 73 -12.33 -4.26 -0.79
N THR A 74 -13.66 -4.17 -0.91
CA THR A 74 -14.50 -5.34 -1.22
C THR A 74 -14.49 -5.70 -2.70
N SER A 75 -14.35 -4.71 -3.59
CA SER A 75 -14.45 -4.90 -5.04
C SER A 75 -13.10 -5.18 -5.71
N TYR A 76 -12.01 -4.67 -5.14
CA TYR A 76 -10.66 -4.74 -5.68
C TYR A 76 -9.70 -5.20 -4.59
N ARG A 77 -9.05 -6.34 -4.84
CA ARG A 77 -8.01 -6.85 -3.95
C ARG A 77 -6.85 -7.37 -4.77
N THR A 78 -5.81 -6.56 -4.89
CA THR A 78 -4.55 -7.04 -5.43
C THR A 78 -3.86 -7.93 -4.41
N THR A 79 -3.37 -9.08 -4.86
CA THR A 79 -2.51 -10.01 -4.16
C THR A 79 -1.03 -9.67 -4.39
N PRO A 80 -0.10 -10.12 -3.53
CA PRO A 80 1.33 -9.97 -3.80
C PRO A 80 1.76 -10.49 -5.19
N SER A 81 1.12 -11.55 -5.68
CA SER A 81 1.35 -12.08 -7.04
C SER A 81 1.04 -11.09 -8.16
N ASP A 82 0.17 -10.09 -7.93
CA ASP A 82 -0.12 -9.06 -8.92
C ASP A 82 1.02 -8.04 -9.07
N TYR A 83 1.91 -7.94 -8.07
CA TYR A 83 3.09 -7.07 -8.10
C TYR A 83 4.37 -7.82 -8.45
N LEU A 84 4.44 -9.10 -8.09
CA LEU A 84 5.59 -9.96 -8.31
C LEU A 84 5.52 -10.60 -9.70
N THR A 85 5.68 -9.77 -10.73
CA THR A 85 5.82 -10.25 -12.10
C THR A 85 7.30 -10.47 -12.40
N ALA A 86 7.72 -11.71 -12.53
CA ALA A 86 9.01 -12.08 -13.08
C ALA A 86 8.79 -12.98 -14.30
N SER A 87 9.53 -12.73 -15.38
CA SER A 87 9.54 -13.63 -16.52
C SER A 87 10.12 -14.99 -16.12
N GLU A 88 9.76 -16.05 -16.87
CA GLU A 88 10.33 -17.38 -16.63
C GLU A 88 11.87 -17.37 -16.67
N LEU A 89 12.46 -16.50 -17.49
CA LEU A 89 13.91 -16.36 -17.59
C LEU A 89 14.51 -15.74 -16.32
N GLU A 90 13.92 -14.67 -15.80
CA GLU A 90 14.37 -14.02 -14.55
C GLU A 90 14.27 -14.99 -13.37
N ILE A 91 13.16 -15.74 -13.28
CA ILE A 91 12.99 -16.77 -12.25
C ILE A 91 14.09 -17.83 -12.34
N ARG A 92 14.43 -18.28 -13.56
CA ARG A 92 15.50 -19.29 -13.76
C ARG A 92 16.89 -18.77 -13.43
N LEU A 93 17.19 -17.52 -13.79
CA LEU A 93 18.48 -16.90 -13.48
C LEU A 93 18.65 -16.73 -11.97
N GLU A 94 17.62 -16.25 -11.27
CA GLU A 94 17.63 -16.12 -9.82
C GLU A 94 17.76 -17.49 -9.14
N ALA A 95 16.99 -18.49 -9.60
CA ALA A 95 17.07 -19.85 -9.09
C ALA A 95 18.46 -20.49 -9.27
N ALA A 96 19.13 -20.22 -10.40
CA ALA A 96 20.49 -20.69 -10.66
C ALA A 96 21.51 -20.05 -9.71
N GLU A 97 21.36 -18.76 -9.43
CA GLU A 97 22.22 -18.04 -8.48
C GLU A 97 22.01 -18.54 -7.05
N VAL A 98 20.75 -18.74 -6.61
CA VAL A 98 20.43 -19.33 -5.31
C VAL A 98 21.03 -20.73 -5.18
N ALA A 99 20.91 -21.56 -6.22
CA ALA A 99 21.50 -22.91 -6.23
C ALA A 99 23.02 -22.87 -6.08
N ARG A 100 23.68 -21.95 -6.81
CA ARG A 100 25.13 -21.72 -6.74
C ARG A 100 25.57 -21.31 -5.34
N VAL A 101 24.89 -20.36 -4.71
CA VAL A 101 25.21 -19.87 -3.36
C VAL A 101 25.00 -20.97 -2.31
N ARG A 102 23.95 -21.77 -2.46
CA ARG A 102 23.61 -22.86 -1.53
C ARG A 102 24.38 -24.16 -1.79
N GLY A 103 25.14 -24.23 -2.87
CA GLY A 103 25.90 -25.43 -3.25
C GLY A 103 25.00 -26.62 -3.64
N VAL A 104 23.77 -26.35 -4.10
CA VAL A 104 22.84 -27.37 -4.58
C VAL A 104 22.82 -27.42 -6.10
N GLU A 105 22.55 -28.59 -6.67
CA GLU A 105 22.47 -28.76 -8.11
C GLU A 105 21.26 -27.99 -8.68
N PHE A 106 21.51 -27.09 -9.63
CA PHE A 106 20.45 -26.35 -10.29
C PHE A 106 19.71 -27.21 -11.32
N ARG A 107 18.40 -27.35 -11.15
CA ARG A 107 17.51 -28.12 -12.05
C ARG A 107 16.75 -27.19 -12.98
N SER A 108 17.27 -26.95 -14.18
CA SER A 108 16.73 -25.94 -15.13
C SER A 108 15.28 -26.17 -15.59
N ASN A 109 14.80 -27.42 -15.51
CA ASN A 109 13.46 -27.83 -15.94
C ASN A 109 12.52 -28.12 -14.77
N ALA A 110 12.94 -27.86 -13.53
CA ALA A 110 12.08 -28.06 -12.38
C ALA A 110 10.99 -26.98 -12.34
N LEU A 111 9.72 -27.41 -12.32
CA LEU A 111 8.57 -26.52 -12.10
C LEU A 111 8.44 -26.12 -10.62
N ASP A 112 8.94 -26.98 -9.74
CA ASP A 112 8.95 -26.78 -8.30
C ASP A 112 10.36 -26.39 -7.83
N LEU A 113 10.48 -25.18 -7.27
CA LEU A 113 11.72 -24.63 -6.74
C LEU A 113 11.86 -24.82 -5.22
N THR A 114 10.97 -25.58 -4.56
CA THR A 114 11.04 -25.82 -3.11
C THR A 114 12.35 -26.48 -2.67
N TYR A 115 13.01 -27.23 -3.55
CA TYR A 115 14.33 -27.82 -3.27
C TYR A 115 15.44 -26.76 -3.06
N LEU A 116 15.21 -25.52 -3.49
CA LEU A 116 16.11 -24.41 -3.25
C LEU A 116 15.89 -23.77 -1.88
N LEU A 117 14.76 -24.03 -1.20
CA LEU A 117 14.44 -23.46 0.10
C LEU A 117 15.25 -24.13 1.22
N ASN A 118 15.59 -23.36 2.26
CA ASN A 118 16.21 -23.88 3.48
C ASN A 118 15.15 -24.29 4.49
N ASP A 119 15.55 -24.99 5.56
CA ASP A 119 14.62 -25.49 6.57
C ASP A 119 13.71 -24.39 7.14
N ARG A 120 14.23 -23.18 7.35
CA ARG A 120 13.44 -22.06 7.86
C ARG A 120 12.39 -21.58 6.86
N GLU A 121 12.76 -21.43 5.60
CA GLU A 121 11.86 -20.98 4.53
C GLU A 121 10.75 -22.00 4.26
N LEU A 122 11.07 -23.29 4.28
CA LEU A 122 10.11 -24.38 4.16
C LEU A 122 9.01 -24.34 5.22
N HIS A 123 9.34 -23.97 6.46
CA HIS A 123 8.36 -23.87 7.55
C HIS A 123 7.49 -22.61 7.48
N LEU A 124 7.95 -21.55 6.81
CA LEU A 124 7.22 -20.27 6.68
C LEU A 124 6.23 -20.27 5.50
N GLY A 125 6.35 -21.21 4.55
CA GLY A 125 5.47 -21.29 3.37
C GLY A 125 4.09 -21.92 3.61
N CYS A 126 3.81 -22.41 4.82
CA CYS A 126 2.58 -23.15 5.16
C CYS A 126 1.60 -22.39 6.08
N SER A 127 1.84 -21.10 6.34
CA SER A 127 1.00 -20.26 7.23
C SER A 127 0.30 -19.14 6.49
#